data_AF-A0ABD6DAF8-F1
#
_entry.id   AF-A0ABD6DAF8-F1
#
_cell.length_a   1.000
_cell.length_b   1.000
_cell.length_c   1.000
_cell.angle_alpha   90.00
_cell.angle_beta   90.00
_cell.angle_gamma   90.00
#
_symmetry.space_group_name_H-M   'P 1'
#
loop_
_entity.id
_entity.type
_entity.pdbx_description
1 polymer ?
#
loop_
_entity_poly.entity_id
_entity_poly.type
_entity_poly.pdbx_seq_one_letter_code
_entity_poly.pdbx_strand_id
1 'polypeptide(L)' 'MSSSDRLYICPDCSVLTGENVSTCPACGSESDRLSLAFVNGDR' A
#
# COMPACT_ATOMS: atom_id res chain seq x y z
N MET A 1 19.92 0.35 9.49
CA MET A 1 19.21 1.13 8.45
C MET A 1 17.77 1.23 8.90
N SER A 2 17.33 2.40 9.35
CA SER A 2 15.93 2.60 9.74
C SER A 2 15.23 3.27 8.57
N SER A 3 14.52 2.50 7.77
CA SER A 3 13.67 3.02 6.70
C SER A 3 12.33 2.34 6.86
N SER A 4 11.35 3.09 7.37
CA SER A 4 9.97 2.62 7.47
C SER A 4 9.35 2.66 6.08
N ASP A 5 9.68 1.67 5.25
CA ASP A 5 9.04 1.46 3.96
C ASP A 5 7.59 1.04 4.21
N ARG A 6 6.69 2.02 4.20
CA ARG A 6 5.25 1.81 4.35
C ARG A 6 4.72 1.31 3.02
N LEU A 7 4.24 0.07 3.01
CA LEU A 7 3.52 -0.48 1.87
C LEU A 7 2.02 -0.36 2.10
N TYR A 8 1.31 -0.14 1.01
CA TYR A 8 -0.11 0.07 0.94
C TYR A 8 -0.70 -0.96 -0.01
N ILE A 9 -1.75 -1.66 0.41
CA ILE A 9 -2.43 -2.66 -0.42
C ILE A 9 -3.82 -2.17 -0.83
N CYS A 10 -4.14 -2.34 -2.12
CA CYS A 10 -5.46 -2.04 -2.66
C CYS A 10 -6.41 -3.22 -2.39
N PRO A 11 -7.57 -3.02 -1.73
CA PRO A 11 -8.52 -4.10 -1.47
C PRO A 11 -9.26 -4.60 -2.72
N ASP A 12 -9.39 -3.78 -3.77
CA ASP A 12 -10.13 -4.15 -4.99
C ASP A 12 -9.33 -5.05 -5.94
N CYS A 13 -8.03 -4.76 -6.12
CA CYS A 13 -7.17 -5.46 -7.07
C CYS A 13 -5.96 -6.15 -6.41
N SER A 14 -5.81 -6.05 -5.09
CA SER A 14 -4.69 -6.62 -4.31
C SER A 14 -3.28 -6.15 -4.73
N VAL A 15 -3.17 -5.02 -5.45
CA VAL A 15 -1.88 -4.43 -5.79
C VAL A 15 -1.22 -3.81 -4.56
N LEU A 16 0.11 -3.93 -4.47
CA LEU A 16 0.95 -3.29 -3.46
C LEU A 16 1.62 -2.05 -4.06
N THR A 17 1.58 -0.94 -3.34
CA THR A 17 2.28 0.30 -3.69
C THR A 17 3.00 0.86 -2.46
N GLY A 18 4.17 1.47 -2.66
CA GLY A 18 4.87 2.22 -1.61
C GLY A 18 4.39 3.67 -1.47
N GLU A 19 3.52 4.11 -2.38
CA GLU A 19 3.00 5.48 -2.39
C GLU A 19 1.65 5.55 -1.69
N ASN A 20 1.48 6.55 -0.82
CA ASN A 20 0.22 6.84 -0.17
C ASN A 20 -0.69 7.62 -1.14
N VAL A 21 -1.34 6.90 -2.05
CA VAL A 21 -2.23 7.45 -3.07
C VAL A 21 -3.70 7.15 -2.75
N SER A 22 -4.59 8.12 -2.96
CA SER A 22 -6.04 7.95 -2.75
C SER A 22 -6.71 7.12 -3.86
N THR A 23 -6.05 7.00 -5.01
CA THR A 23 -6.55 6.28 -6.18
C THR A 23 -5.53 5.22 -6.57
N CYS A 24 -5.97 3.98 -6.70
CA CYS A 24 -5.10 2.88 -7.09
C CYS A 24 -4.63 3.07 -8.55
N PRO A 25 -3.31 3.13 -8.84
CA PRO A 25 -2.81 3.29 -10.20
C PRO A 25 -2.97 2.04 -11.08
N ALA A 26 -3.24 0.87 -10.48
CA ALA A 26 -3.40 -0.38 -11.22
C ALA A 26 -4.83 -0.61 -11.71
N CYS A 27 -5.84 -0.30 -10.89
CA CYS A 27 -7.25 -0.53 -11.24
C CYS A 27 -8.10 0.74 -11.32
N GLY A 28 -7.62 1.87 -10.79
CA GLY A 28 -8.37 3.13 -10.75
C GLY A 28 -9.37 3.26 -9.59
N SER A 29 -9.42 2.30 -8.65
CA SER A 29 -10.31 2.39 -7.49
C SER A 29 -9.92 3.56 -6.57
N GLU A 30 -10.86 4.46 -6.31
CA GLU A 30 -10.73 5.55 -5.35
C GLU A 30 -11.03 5.01 -3.94
N SER A 31 -9.99 4.81 -3.14
CA SER A 31 -10.12 4.32 -1.78
C SER A 31 -9.40 5.28 -0.84
N ASP A 32 -10.17 5.90 0.04
CA ASP A 32 -9.71 6.86 1.05
C ASP A 32 -8.64 6.27 1.99
N ARG A 33 -8.54 4.93 2.05
CA ARG A 33 -7.66 4.20 2.97
C ARG A 33 -7.07 2.97 2.31
N LEU A 34 -6.01 3.12 1.52
CA LEU A 34 -5.14 1.98 1.27
C LEU A 34 -4.68 1.44 2.64
N SER A 35 -4.89 0.14 2.85
CA SER A 35 -4.56 -0.48 4.13
C SER A 35 -3.04 -0.58 4.23
N LEU A 36 -2.44 -0.09 5.33
CA LEU A 36 -1.02 -0.29 5.61
C LEU A 36 -0.74 -1.80 5.67
N ALA A 37 -0.06 -2.29 4.65
CA ALA A 37 0.57 -3.59 4.69
C ALA A 37 1.83 -3.42 5.54
N PHE A 38 1.71 -3.70 6.84
CA PHE A 38 2.88 -3.84 7.70
C PHE A 38 3.72 -5.03 7.19
N VAL A 39 4.72 -4.75 6.35
CA VAL A 39 5.84 -5.66 6.16
C VAL A 39 6.67 -5.59 7.43
N ASN A 40 6.34 -6.44 8.41
CA ASN A 40 7.27 -6.76 9.48
C ASN A 40 8.44 -7.50 8.84
N GLY A 41 9.46 -6.73 8.44
CA GLY A 41 10.77 -7.26 8.10
C GLY A 41 11.47 -7.74 9.37
N ASP A 42 11.11 -8.93 9.84
CA ASP A 42 11.83 -9.62 10.90
C ASP A 42 12.21 -11.03 10.40
N ARG A 43 13.36 -11.06 9.70
CA ARG A 43 14.31 -12.19 9.61
C ARG A 43 15.52 -11.81 8.78
#